data_AF-A0A0J6SQA3-F1
#
_entry.id   AF-A0A0J6SQA3-F1
#
_cell.length_a   1.000
_cell.length_b   1.000
_cell.length_c   1.000
_cell.angle_alpha   90.00
_cell.angle_beta   90.00
_cell.angle_gamma   90.00
#
_symmetry.space_group_name_H-M   'P 1'
#
loop_
_entity.id
_entity.type
_entity.pdbx_description
1 polymer ?
#
loop_
_entity_poly.entity_id
_entity_poly.type
_entity_poly.pdbx_seq_one_letter_code
_entity_poly.pdbx_strand_id
1 'polypeptide(L)'
;MLVPRALPALAALLLSVPAAAAPDAAAVFGIELAEPGTIGPRPLRPEDARRLALASEALRREVAGRGLEPVDLGPQAAAIRRDAPLYKCEGCAETIAKAAGAALVVYGYVQRSAPQVLNLTITITDADSGKVLRGGQVVIQGDTDDTWLHGVRSLVKNRLFAEPLPNRS
;
A
#
# COMPACT_ATOMS: atom_id res chain seq x y z
N MET A 1 -20.85 -75.40 -1.46
CA MET A 1 -21.40 -74.04 -1.31
C MET A 1 -20.57 -73.31 -0.26
N LEU A 2 -19.61 -72.47 -0.67
CA LEU A 2 -18.92 -71.53 0.23
C LEU A 2 -18.72 -70.22 -0.53
N VAL A 3 -19.35 -69.15 -0.06
CA VAL A 3 -19.23 -67.79 -0.59
C VAL A 3 -18.22 -67.04 0.28
N PRO A 4 -17.09 -66.54 -0.24
CA PRO A 4 -16.24 -65.62 0.51
C PRO A 4 -16.84 -64.21 0.42
N ARG A 5 -17.16 -63.63 1.58
CA ARG A 5 -17.59 -62.23 1.73
C ARG A 5 -16.38 -61.30 1.56
N ALA A 6 -16.45 -60.41 0.58
CA ALA A 6 -15.51 -59.31 0.41
C ALA A 6 -15.68 -58.27 1.53
N LEU A 7 -14.57 -57.89 2.18
CA LEU A 7 -14.48 -56.72 3.06
C LEU A 7 -14.02 -55.52 2.22
N PRO A 8 -14.75 -54.40 2.16
CA PRO A 8 -14.26 -53.20 1.51
C PRO A 8 -13.33 -52.45 2.48
N ALA A 9 -12.06 -52.29 2.09
CA ALA A 9 -11.13 -51.39 2.76
C ALA A 9 -11.51 -49.94 2.43
N LEU A 10 -12.03 -49.20 3.41
CA LEU A 10 -12.33 -47.78 3.27
C LEU A 10 -11.04 -46.97 3.44
N ALA A 11 -10.42 -46.57 2.33
CA ALA A 11 -9.28 -45.65 2.35
C ALA A 11 -9.79 -44.22 2.63
N ALA A 12 -9.46 -43.69 3.80
CA ALA A 12 -9.72 -42.30 4.15
C ALA A 12 -8.74 -41.39 3.40
N LEU A 13 -9.22 -40.71 2.34
CA LEU A 13 -8.49 -39.59 1.73
C LEU A 13 -8.47 -38.42 2.72
N LEU A 14 -7.30 -38.15 3.29
CA LEU A 14 -7.03 -36.89 4.00
C LEU A 14 -6.95 -35.78 2.95
N LEU A 15 -8.05 -35.04 2.78
CA LEU A 15 -8.06 -33.80 2.02
C LEU A 15 -7.25 -32.75 2.79
N SER A 16 -6.04 -32.47 2.34
CA SER A 16 -5.24 -31.32 2.78
C SER A 16 -5.92 -30.03 2.32
N VAL A 17 -6.68 -29.43 3.23
CA VAL A 17 -7.27 -28.10 3.03
C VAL A 17 -6.12 -27.08 3.01
N PRO A 18 -5.97 -26.25 1.96
CA PRO A 18 -4.95 -25.21 1.97
C PRO A 18 -5.33 -24.20 3.06
N ALA A 19 -4.43 -24.00 4.04
CA ALA A 19 -4.57 -22.89 4.96
C ALA A 19 -4.46 -21.59 4.15
N ALA A 20 -5.56 -20.85 4.02
CA ALA A 20 -5.51 -19.50 3.49
C ALA A 20 -4.57 -18.69 4.40
N ALA A 21 -3.42 -18.26 3.86
CA ALA A 21 -2.54 -17.34 4.56
C ALA A 21 -3.35 -16.10 4.91
N ALA A 22 -3.29 -15.66 6.18
CA ALA A 22 -3.93 -14.42 6.59
C ALA A 22 -3.41 -13.27 5.73
N PRO A 23 -4.26 -12.30 5.33
CA PRO A 23 -3.82 -11.17 4.53
C PRO A 23 -2.73 -10.39 5.27
N ASP A 24 -1.70 -9.94 4.53
CA ASP A 24 -0.57 -9.22 5.11
C ASP A 24 -1.07 -7.86 5.65
N ALA A 25 -0.98 -7.66 6.97
CA ALA A 25 -1.37 -6.41 7.63
C ALA A 25 -0.46 -5.25 7.18
N ALA A 26 -1.08 -4.17 6.69
CA ALA A 26 -0.38 -3.06 6.06
C ALA A 26 -0.78 -1.70 6.67
N ALA A 27 0.21 -0.89 7.05
CA ALA A 27 0.02 0.51 7.38
C ALA A 27 -0.03 1.33 6.09
N VAL A 28 -1.23 1.72 5.67
CA VAL A 28 -1.42 2.57 4.47
C VAL A 28 -1.53 4.02 4.90
N PHE A 29 -0.45 4.77 4.69
CA PHE A 29 -0.36 6.19 5.01
C PHE A 29 -1.05 7.04 3.94
N GLY A 30 -1.42 8.27 4.33
CA GLY A 30 -1.91 9.27 3.39
C GLY A 30 -0.85 9.62 2.35
N ILE A 31 -1.27 9.83 1.11
CA ILE A 31 -0.41 10.39 0.07
C ILE A 31 -0.10 11.85 0.44
N GLU A 32 1.17 12.20 0.37
CA GLU A 32 1.67 13.53 0.72
C GLU A 32 1.92 14.38 -0.54
N LEU A 33 2.05 15.69 -0.40
CA LEU A 33 2.37 16.60 -1.51
C LEU A 33 3.78 17.18 -1.34
N ALA A 34 4.58 17.04 -2.38
CA ALA A 34 5.89 17.64 -2.53
C ALA A 34 5.84 18.77 -3.57
N GLU A 35 6.15 20.00 -3.18
CA GLU A 35 6.22 21.15 -4.08
C GLU A 35 7.65 21.73 -4.08
N PRO A 36 8.59 21.08 -4.80
CA PRO A 36 9.96 21.57 -4.89
C PRO A 36 10.01 23.00 -5.42
N GLY A 37 10.94 23.82 -4.89
CA GLY A 37 11.06 25.23 -5.25
C GLY A 37 10.13 26.18 -4.46
N THR A 38 9.28 25.65 -3.57
CA THR A 38 8.56 26.44 -2.59
C THR A 38 9.51 26.96 -1.50
N ILE A 39 9.59 28.28 -1.33
CA ILE A 39 10.35 28.91 -0.25
C ILE A 39 9.37 29.31 0.87
N GLY A 40 9.65 28.84 2.08
CA GLY A 40 8.82 29.10 3.27
C GLY A 40 7.56 28.23 3.37
N PRO A 41 6.90 28.21 4.53
CA PRO A 41 5.67 27.45 4.74
C PRO A 41 4.53 28.05 3.90
N ARG A 42 3.92 27.23 3.04
CA ARG A 42 2.69 27.57 2.34
C ARG A 42 1.56 26.70 2.89
N PRO A 43 0.39 27.28 3.21
CA PRO A 43 -0.77 26.47 3.54
C PRO A 43 -1.16 25.59 2.36
N LEU A 44 -1.51 24.34 2.64
CA LEU A 44 -2.05 23.43 1.63
C LEU A 44 -3.35 23.99 1.06
N ARG A 45 -3.48 24.02 -0.25
CA ARG A 45 -4.69 24.53 -0.91
C ARG A 45 -5.87 23.60 -0.62
N PRO A 46 -7.10 24.11 -0.43
CA PRO A 46 -8.27 23.25 -0.15
C PRO A 46 -8.49 22.17 -1.21
N GLU A 47 -8.24 22.50 -2.49
CA GLU A 47 -8.33 21.53 -3.58
C GLU A 47 -7.27 20.43 -3.49
N ASP A 48 -6.06 20.75 -3.06
CA ASP A 48 -4.98 19.78 -2.88
C ASP A 48 -5.27 18.86 -1.70
N ALA A 49 -5.73 19.42 -0.58
CA ALA A 49 -6.15 18.65 0.58
C ALA A 49 -7.24 17.63 0.20
N ARG A 50 -8.22 18.06 -0.59
CA ARG A 50 -9.29 17.20 -1.10
C ARG A 50 -8.76 16.11 -2.04
N ARG A 51 -7.88 16.45 -2.98
CA ARG A 51 -7.27 15.48 -3.92
C ARG A 51 -6.40 14.45 -3.21
N LEU A 52 -5.59 14.88 -2.25
CA LEU A 52 -4.77 13.99 -1.42
C LEU A 52 -5.66 13.03 -0.63
N ALA A 53 -6.76 13.51 -0.04
CA ALA A 53 -7.72 12.65 0.65
C ALA A 53 -8.33 11.60 -0.29
N LEU A 54 -8.80 12.01 -1.48
CA LEU A 54 -9.36 11.10 -2.49
C LEU A 54 -8.33 10.06 -2.95
N ALA A 55 -7.10 10.49 -3.24
CA ALA A 55 -6.04 9.61 -3.72
C ALA A 55 -5.56 8.63 -2.63
N SER A 56 -5.46 9.09 -1.38
CA SER A 56 -5.10 8.25 -0.23
C SER A 56 -6.14 7.16 0.03
N GLU A 57 -7.41 7.55 -0.01
CA GLU A 57 -8.52 6.63 0.19
C GLU A 57 -8.65 5.65 -1.00
N ALA A 58 -8.40 6.10 -2.23
CA ALA A 58 -8.28 5.21 -3.38
C ALA A 58 -7.12 4.22 -3.23
N LEU A 59 -5.94 4.67 -2.78
CA LEU A 59 -4.80 3.80 -2.52
C LEU A 59 -5.16 2.72 -1.49
N ARG A 60 -5.79 3.11 -0.38
CA ARG A 60 -6.24 2.19 0.68
C ARG A 60 -7.18 1.12 0.13
N ARG A 61 -8.18 1.50 -0.67
CA ARG A 61 -9.10 0.56 -1.31
C ARG A 61 -8.42 -0.35 -2.33
N GLU A 62 -7.55 0.21 -3.17
CA GLU A 62 -6.88 -0.55 -4.23
C GLU A 62 -5.93 -1.60 -3.65
N VAL A 63 -5.17 -1.30 -2.59
CA VAL A 63 -4.32 -2.31 -1.95
C VAL A 63 -5.13 -3.33 -1.15
N ALA A 64 -6.25 -2.92 -0.55
CA ALA A 64 -7.17 -3.85 0.11
C ALA A 64 -7.76 -4.87 -0.89
N GLY A 65 -8.21 -4.38 -2.05
CA GLY A 65 -8.69 -5.24 -3.14
C GLY A 65 -7.62 -6.17 -3.75
N ARG A 66 -6.35 -6.02 -3.34
CA ARG A 66 -5.21 -6.86 -3.76
C ARG A 66 -4.71 -7.79 -2.66
N GLY A 67 -5.40 -7.86 -1.52
CA GLY A 67 -5.10 -8.82 -0.45
C GLY A 67 -4.20 -8.29 0.68
N LEU A 68 -3.93 -6.98 0.73
CA LEU A 68 -3.39 -6.35 1.94
C LEU A 68 -4.51 -5.98 2.89
N GLU A 69 -4.27 -6.02 4.19
CA GLU A 69 -5.27 -5.62 5.21
C GLU A 69 -4.85 -4.28 5.85
N PRO A 70 -5.47 -3.15 5.50
CA PRO A 70 -5.07 -1.85 6.04
C PRO A 70 -5.38 -1.71 7.53
N VAL A 71 -4.36 -1.53 8.37
CA VAL A 71 -4.54 -1.33 9.82
C VAL A 71 -5.03 0.07 10.18
N ASP A 72 -5.68 0.23 11.33
CA ASP A 72 -6.07 1.54 11.85
C ASP A 72 -4.84 2.35 12.32
N LEU A 73 -4.65 3.52 11.72
CA LEU A 73 -3.58 4.46 12.05
C LEU A 73 -4.06 5.63 12.92
N GLY A 74 -5.35 5.67 13.28
CA GLY A 74 -5.92 6.68 14.16
C GLY A 74 -5.15 6.89 15.48
N PRO A 75 -4.79 5.81 16.21
CA PRO A 75 -3.98 5.91 17.42
C PRO A 75 -2.59 6.54 17.19
N GLN A 76 -2.06 6.46 15.96
CA GLN A 76 -0.75 6.98 15.59
C GLN A 76 -0.78 8.38 14.97
N ALA A 77 -1.94 9.05 14.93
CA ALA A 77 -2.10 10.33 14.25
C ALA A 77 -1.14 11.43 14.76
N ALA A 78 -0.79 11.42 16.05
CA ALA A 78 0.17 12.37 16.61
C ALA A 78 1.60 12.12 16.10
N ALA A 79 2.02 10.86 16.00
CA ALA A 79 3.32 10.49 15.44
C ALA A 79 3.40 10.83 13.96
N ILE A 80 2.35 10.49 13.19
CA ILE A 80 2.26 10.82 11.76
C ILE A 80 2.41 12.33 11.53
N ARG A 81 1.71 13.18 12.30
CA ARG A 81 1.83 14.63 12.16
C ARG A 81 3.21 15.18 12.51
N ARG A 82 3.86 14.59 13.52
CA ARG A 82 5.19 15.01 13.97
C ARG A 82 6.26 14.67 12.93
N ASP A 83 6.16 13.50 12.33
CA ASP A 83 7.19 12.93 11.47
C ASP A 83 6.96 13.22 9.98
N ALA A 84 5.82 13.83 9.65
CA ALA A 84 5.50 14.28 8.30
C ALA A 84 6.45 15.41 7.82
N PRO A 85 6.80 15.45 6.53
CA PRO A 85 6.39 14.49 5.51
C PRO A 85 7.19 13.18 5.58
N LEU A 86 6.49 12.06 5.60
CA LEU A 86 7.07 10.71 5.69
C LEU A 86 8.00 10.40 4.51
N TYR A 87 7.74 10.95 3.32
CA TYR A 87 8.66 10.79 2.17
C TYR A 87 10.04 11.43 2.37
N LYS A 88 10.25 12.25 3.41
CA LYS A 88 11.54 12.85 3.79
C LYS A 88 12.15 12.27 5.06
N CYS A 89 11.42 11.44 5.80
CA CYS A 89 11.95 10.80 6.99
C CYS A 89 12.29 9.34 6.72
N GLU A 90 13.57 9.00 6.81
CA GLU A 90 14.02 7.62 6.74
C GLU A 90 13.55 6.83 7.99
N GLY A 91 12.77 5.77 7.78
CA GLY A 91 12.35 4.85 8.84
C GLY A 91 11.17 5.31 9.72
N CYS A 92 10.67 6.54 9.56
CA CYS A 92 9.54 7.02 10.35
C CYS A 92 8.25 6.23 10.05
N ALA A 93 7.95 6.00 8.77
CA ALA A 93 6.75 5.27 8.36
C ALA A 93 6.78 3.82 8.87
N GLU A 94 7.94 3.16 8.77
CA GLU A 94 8.21 1.82 9.29
C GLU A 94 8.01 1.77 10.81
N THR A 95 8.57 2.72 11.55
CA THR A 95 8.44 2.79 13.02
C THR A 95 6.98 2.93 13.44
N ILE A 96 6.23 3.81 12.77
CA ILE A 96 4.80 4.02 13.04
C ILE A 96 3.99 2.76 12.67
N ALA A 97 4.32 2.11 11.56
CA ALA A 97 3.64 0.90 11.11
C ALA A 97 3.81 -0.26 12.10
N LYS A 98 5.02 -0.47 12.63
CA LYS A 98 5.27 -1.46 13.69
C LYS A 98 4.43 -1.19 14.93
N ALA A 99 4.37 0.08 15.36
CA ALA A 99 3.56 0.48 16.51
C ALA A 99 2.05 0.27 16.27
N ALA A 100 1.62 0.27 15.01
CA ALA A 100 0.24 -0.05 14.60
C ALA A 100 0.01 -1.55 14.32
N GLY A 101 1.01 -2.42 14.52
CA GLY A 101 0.89 -3.86 14.28
C GLY A 101 0.89 -4.27 12.81
N ALA A 102 1.39 -3.42 11.90
CA ALA A 102 1.51 -3.75 10.49
C ALA A 102 2.89 -4.35 10.15
N ALA A 103 2.90 -5.36 9.30
CA ALA A 103 4.11 -5.97 8.74
C ALA A 103 4.58 -5.26 7.46
N LEU A 104 3.66 -4.60 6.76
CA LEU A 104 3.94 -3.84 5.54
C LEU A 104 3.64 -2.36 5.74
N VAL A 105 4.37 -1.52 5.02
CA VAL A 105 4.20 -0.07 5.02
C VAL A 105 3.89 0.33 3.58
N VAL A 106 2.81 1.07 3.38
CA VAL A 106 2.47 1.65 2.08
C VAL A 106 2.39 3.16 2.24
N TYR A 107 3.26 3.89 1.57
CA TYR A 107 3.25 5.34 1.56
C TYR A 107 3.60 5.85 0.17
N GLY A 108 3.27 7.11 -0.07
CA GLY A 108 3.50 7.73 -1.37
C GLY A 108 3.36 9.23 -1.31
N TYR A 109 3.80 9.88 -2.36
CA TYR A 109 3.72 11.33 -2.47
C TYR A 109 3.54 11.74 -3.93
N VAL A 110 2.86 12.87 -4.12
CA VAL A 110 2.77 13.57 -5.40
C VAL A 110 3.77 14.70 -5.40
N GLN A 111 4.70 14.68 -6.33
CA GLN A 111 5.59 15.80 -6.60
C GLN A 111 5.03 16.67 -7.73
N ARG A 112 4.66 17.90 -7.39
CA ARG A 112 4.25 18.93 -8.34
C ARG A 112 5.46 19.76 -8.77
N SER A 113 5.96 19.47 -9.97
CA SER A 113 7.06 20.25 -10.58
C SER A 113 6.54 21.37 -11.50
N ALA A 114 5.31 21.24 -12.01
CA ALA A 114 4.64 22.24 -12.84
C ALA A 114 3.11 22.19 -12.61
N PRO A 115 2.34 23.22 -13.01
CA PRO A 115 0.89 23.28 -12.75
C PRO A 115 0.06 22.11 -13.27
N GLN A 116 0.54 21.38 -14.29
CA GLN A 116 -0.18 20.27 -14.93
C GLN A 116 0.68 19.01 -15.08
N VAL A 117 1.91 18.99 -14.53
CA VAL A 117 2.81 17.84 -14.63
C VAL A 117 3.20 17.43 -13.23
N LEU A 118 2.70 16.27 -12.82
CA LEU A 118 2.90 15.72 -11.49
C LEU A 118 3.60 14.37 -11.59
N ASN A 119 4.35 14.00 -10.56
CA ASN A 119 4.91 12.67 -10.40
C ASN A 119 4.32 12.05 -9.15
N LEU A 120 3.57 10.96 -9.30
CA LEU A 120 3.12 10.17 -8.17
C LEU A 120 4.09 9.01 -7.97
N THR A 121 4.61 8.87 -6.76
CA THR A 121 5.44 7.74 -6.32
C THR A 121 4.73 7.02 -5.19
N ILE A 122 4.70 5.69 -5.23
CA ILE A 122 4.16 4.85 -4.16
C ILE A 122 5.11 3.68 -3.93
N THR A 123 5.35 3.34 -2.68
CA THR A 123 6.23 2.25 -2.25
C THR A 123 5.52 1.33 -1.26
N ILE A 124 5.88 0.05 -1.31
CA ILE A 124 5.59 -0.95 -0.29
C ILE A 124 6.93 -1.36 0.33
N THR A 125 7.11 -1.11 1.62
CA THR A 125 8.30 -1.52 2.38
C THR A 125 7.94 -2.56 3.42
N ASP A 126 8.91 -3.39 3.76
CA ASP A 126 8.86 -4.27 4.92
C ASP A 126 9.01 -3.42 6.18
N ALA A 127 8.04 -3.50 7.10
CA ALA A 127 8.05 -2.67 8.30
C ALA A 127 9.29 -2.96 9.15
N ASP A 128 9.77 -4.22 9.16
CA ASP A 128 10.85 -4.64 10.05
C ASP A 128 12.23 -4.15 9.65
N SER A 129 12.58 -4.40 8.40
CA SER A 129 13.88 -4.10 7.80
C SER A 129 13.93 -2.75 7.10
N GLY A 130 12.78 -2.15 6.79
CA GLY A 130 12.66 -0.98 5.92
C GLY A 130 12.99 -1.27 4.45
N LYS A 131 13.17 -2.54 4.08
CA LYS A 131 13.49 -2.92 2.71
C LYS A 131 12.33 -2.59 1.79
N VAL A 132 12.60 -1.86 0.70
CA VAL A 132 11.61 -1.65 -0.36
C VAL A 132 11.32 -2.97 -1.04
N LEU A 133 10.08 -3.44 -0.89
CA LEU A 133 9.60 -4.67 -1.53
C LEU A 133 9.07 -4.38 -2.93
N ARG A 134 8.32 -3.28 -3.07
CA ARG A 134 7.75 -2.81 -4.35
C ARG A 134 7.77 -1.30 -4.39
N GLY A 135 7.86 -0.75 -5.57
CA GLY A 135 7.76 0.69 -5.77
C GLY A 135 7.48 1.01 -7.22
N GLY A 136 6.89 2.17 -7.45
CA GLY A 136 6.66 2.67 -8.79
C GLY A 136 6.41 4.16 -8.79
N GLN A 137 6.64 4.73 -9.96
CA GLN A 137 6.36 6.13 -10.26
C GLN A 137 5.59 6.23 -11.57
N VAL A 138 4.67 7.19 -11.64
CA VAL A 138 3.96 7.55 -12.86
C VAL A 138 3.90 9.07 -13.00
N VAL A 139 4.06 9.54 -14.24
CA VAL A 139 3.81 10.93 -14.60
C VAL A 139 2.31 11.10 -14.81
N ILE A 140 1.72 12.07 -14.13
CA ILE A 140 0.33 12.46 -14.31
C ILE A 140 0.32 13.75 -15.13
N GLN A 141 -0.42 13.72 -16.23
CA GLN A 141 -0.69 14.88 -17.08
C GLN A 141 -2.08 15.41 -16.71
N GLY A 142 -2.12 16.61 -16.15
CA GLY A 142 -3.31 17.21 -15.56
C GLY A 142 -3.29 17.25 -14.02
N ASP A 143 -3.95 18.25 -13.45
CA ASP A 143 -4.14 18.40 -12.00
C ASP A 143 -5.64 18.33 -11.64
N THR A 144 -6.24 17.17 -11.88
CA THR A 144 -7.66 16.89 -11.62
C THR A 144 -7.82 15.64 -10.77
N ASP A 145 -8.99 15.46 -10.17
CA ASP A 145 -9.24 14.28 -9.32
C ASP A 145 -9.11 12.98 -10.12
N ASP A 146 -9.67 12.95 -11.34
CA ASP A 146 -9.63 11.77 -12.20
C ASP A 146 -8.22 11.39 -12.60
N THR A 147 -7.35 12.38 -12.89
CA THR A 147 -5.96 12.13 -13.29
C THR A 147 -5.13 11.61 -12.11
N TRP A 148 -5.36 12.12 -10.89
CA TRP A 148 -4.76 11.61 -9.66
C TRP A 148 -5.22 10.18 -9.35
N LEU A 149 -6.53 9.94 -9.38
CA LEU A 149 -7.12 8.62 -9.13
C LEU A 149 -6.66 7.59 -10.17
N HIS A 150 -6.58 7.98 -11.44
CA HIS A 150 -6.02 7.14 -12.49
C HIS A 150 -4.55 6.79 -12.21
N GLY A 151 -3.74 7.77 -11.78
CA GLY A 151 -2.35 7.55 -11.39
C GLY A 151 -2.20 6.50 -10.29
N VAL A 152 -3.00 6.60 -9.22
CA VAL A 152 -3.01 5.63 -8.12
C VAL A 152 -3.36 4.23 -8.63
N ARG A 153 -4.48 4.08 -9.35
CA ARG A 153 -4.91 2.77 -9.90
C ARG A 153 -3.86 2.17 -10.82
N SER A 154 -3.24 3.00 -11.65
CA SER A 154 -2.21 2.57 -12.59
C SER A 154 -0.96 2.04 -11.86
N LEU A 155 -0.51 2.73 -10.81
CA LEU A 155 0.63 2.26 -10.01
C LEU A 155 0.32 0.97 -9.26
N VAL A 156 -0.82 0.89 -8.59
CA VAL A 156 -1.19 -0.31 -7.84
C VAL A 156 -1.26 -1.51 -8.78
N LYS A 157 -2.00 -1.38 -9.90
CA LYS A 157 -2.16 -2.46 -10.88
C LYS A 157 -0.86 -2.86 -11.56
N ASN A 158 -0.09 -1.89 -12.05
CA ASN A 158 0.99 -2.16 -13.02
C ASN A 158 2.39 -2.19 -12.40
N ARG A 159 2.55 -1.74 -11.15
CA ARG A 159 3.87 -1.67 -10.49
C ARG A 159 3.89 -2.42 -9.16
N LEU A 160 2.92 -2.17 -8.28
CA LEU A 160 2.96 -2.72 -6.93
C LEU A 160 2.55 -4.20 -6.88
N PHE A 161 1.59 -4.60 -7.71
CA PHE A 161 1.06 -5.97 -7.76
C PHE A 161 1.22 -6.64 -9.14
N ALA A 162 2.16 -6.17 -9.95
CA ALA A 162 2.52 -6.84 -11.20
C ALA A 162 3.40 -8.07 -10.93
N GLU A 163 3.15 -9.14 -11.66
CA GLU A 163 3.99 -10.34 -11.68
C GLU A 163 5.22 -10.16 -12.60
N PRO A 164 6.34 -10.89 -12.37
CA PRO A 164 6.60 -11.77 -11.25
C PRO A 164 7.18 -11.03 -10.03
N LEU A 165 6.87 -11.56 -8.84
CA LEU A 165 7.33 -11.02 -7.56
C LEU A 165 8.86 -11.16 -7.44
N PRO A 166 9.66 -10.11 -7.12
CA PRO A 166 11.02 -10.33 -6.66
C PRO A 166 10.99 -11.21 -5.42
N ASN A 167 11.77 -12.29 -5.48
CA ASN A 167 11.89 -13.31 -4.44
C ASN A 167 12.07 -12.63 -3.08
N ARG A 168 11.13 -12.85 -2.14
CA ARG A 168 11.40 -12.66 -0.71
C ARG A 168 12.48 -13.69 -0.38
N SER A 169 13.73 -13.26 -0.44
CA SER A 169 14.93 -14.01 -0.04
C SER A 169 15.10 -13.87 1.46
#